data_AF-A0A0D9QV08-F1
#
_entry.id   AF-A0A0D9QV08-F1
#
_cell.length_a   1.000
_cell.length_b   1.000
_cell.length_c   1.000
_cell.angle_alpha   90.00
_cell.angle_beta   90.00
_cell.angle_gamma   90.00
#
_symmetry.space_group_name_H-M   'P 1'
#
loop_
_entity.id
_entity.type
_entity.pdbx_description
1 polymer ?
#
loop_
_entity_poly.entity_id
_entity_poly.type
_entity_poly.pdbx_seq_one_letter_code
_entity_poly.pdbx_strand_id
1 'polypeptide(L)'
;MKSLPLDVAGKLYKHKLLDGIRSLKGVKLSVDKLEPFMEHMGFELEEEEYQDLKNNLPIDDEGRVNVNVVMDEGYLFTGEKVDARNLENFLENMGINLTEDKGMQLLNNLPIDAKGKVYVNRLMKELRGLEGTKVSSDKMENFMKSMGIDLKEKEIQALKDHLPVDDNGKTDLNTMMDEVKNVTGE
;
A
#
# COMPACT_ATOMS: atom_id res chain seq x y z
N MET A 1 30.46 -3.20 5.32
CA MET A 1 29.33 -2.34 5.75
C MET A 1 28.96 -1.44 4.59
N LYS A 2 27.67 -1.32 4.23
CA LYS A 2 27.23 -0.25 3.32
C LYS A 2 27.36 1.08 4.06
N SER A 3 28.02 2.07 3.46
CA SER A 3 28.16 3.41 4.04
C SER A 3 26.83 4.18 3.93
N LEU A 4 26.48 4.97 4.95
CA LEU A 4 25.32 5.85 4.91
C LEU A 4 25.54 6.97 3.86
N PRO A 5 24.54 7.29 3.02
CA PRO A 5 24.67 8.30 1.98
C PRO A 5 24.57 9.71 2.59
N LEU A 6 25.68 10.20 3.13
CA LEU A 6 25.79 11.55 3.67
C LEU A 6 25.89 12.58 2.52
N ASP A 7 25.32 13.76 2.74
CA ASP A 7 25.57 14.91 1.87
C ASP A 7 26.97 15.52 2.14
N VAL A 8 27.33 16.55 1.36
CA VAL A 8 28.61 17.27 1.49
C VAL A 8 28.81 17.94 2.86
N ALA A 9 27.74 18.13 3.64
CA ALA A 9 27.75 18.68 4.99
C ALA A 9 27.72 17.58 6.07
N GLY A 10 27.82 16.30 5.70
CA GLY A 10 27.75 15.17 6.62
C GLY A 10 26.35 14.89 7.17
N LYS A 11 25.29 15.47 6.57
CA LYS A 11 23.90 15.25 6.98
C LYS A 11 23.29 14.09 6.19
N LEU A 12 22.41 13.36 6.85
CA LEU A 12 21.59 12.30 6.25
C LEU A 12 20.14 12.78 6.17
N TYR A 13 19.58 12.75 4.97
CA TYR A 13 18.16 13.06 4.79
C TYR A 13 17.28 11.92 5.30
N LYS A 14 16.19 12.25 6.02
CA LYS A 14 15.28 11.26 6.61
C LYS A 14 14.79 10.23 5.59
N HIS A 15 14.37 10.64 4.39
CA HIS A 15 13.94 9.71 3.35
C HIS A 15 15.04 8.70 2.98
N LYS A 16 16.29 9.14 2.80
CA LYS A 16 17.42 8.23 2.50
C LYS A 16 17.73 7.28 3.65
N LEU A 17 17.53 7.70 4.89
CA LEU A 17 17.67 6.84 6.06
C LEU A 17 16.59 5.75 6.05
N LEU A 18 15.32 6.12 5.83
CA LEU A 18 14.21 5.19 5.77
C LEU A 18 14.39 4.18 4.63
N ASP A 19 14.81 4.63 3.44
CA ASP A 19 15.13 3.74 2.31
C ASP A 19 16.26 2.77 2.66
N GLY A 20 17.29 3.29 3.34
CA GLY A 20 18.40 2.49 3.85
C GLY A 20 17.93 1.40 4.79
N ILE A 21 17.08 1.74 5.77
CA ILE A 21 16.49 0.81 6.75
C ILE A 21 15.60 -0.22 6.07
N ARG A 22 14.74 0.21 5.14
CA ARG A 22 13.89 -0.68 4.33
C ARG A 22 14.70 -1.70 3.52
N SER A 23 15.92 -1.34 3.13
CA SER A 23 16.82 -2.25 2.40
C SER A 23 17.58 -3.27 3.28
N LEU A 24 17.51 -3.15 4.61
CA LEU A 24 18.24 -4.01 5.55
C LEU A 24 17.58 -5.39 5.64
N LYS A 25 18.24 -6.41 5.08
CA LYS A 25 17.82 -7.81 5.19
C LYS A 25 18.41 -8.47 6.43
N GLY A 26 17.59 -9.23 7.15
CA GLY A 26 18.02 -10.03 8.31
C GLY A 26 18.22 -9.26 9.61
N VAL A 27 17.95 -7.94 9.62
CA VAL A 27 17.92 -7.15 10.86
C VAL A 27 16.56 -7.34 11.50
N LYS A 28 16.54 -7.87 12.72
CA LYS A 28 15.31 -8.14 13.47
C LYS A 28 15.07 -7.11 14.57
N LEU A 29 13.79 -6.78 14.76
CA LEU A 29 13.26 -5.93 15.81
C LEU A 29 12.45 -6.78 16.79
N SER A 30 12.63 -6.54 18.09
CA SER A 30 11.75 -7.12 19.12
C SER A 30 10.38 -6.46 19.06
N VAL A 31 9.29 -7.22 19.11
CA VAL A 31 7.92 -6.66 19.05
C VAL A 31 7.65 -5.65 20.18
N ASP A 32 8.25 -5.82 21.35
CA ASP A 32 8.18 -4.87 22.48
C ASP A 32 8.81 -3.50 22.17
N LYS A 33 9.54 -3.38 21.05
CA LYS A 33 10.13 -2.12 20.56
C LYS A 33 9.46 -1.64 19.28
N LEU A 34 8.36 -2.26 18.85
CA LEU A 34 7.67 -1.91 17.61
C LEU A 34 7.13 -0.48 17.62
N GLU A 35 6.30 -0.13 18.61
CA GLU A 35 5.72 1.20 18.76
C GLU A 35 6.78 2.32 18.76
N PRO A 36 7.79 2.33 19.67
CA PRO A 36 8.80 3.39 19.64
C PRO A 36 9.63 3.35 18.36
N PHE A 37 9.84 2.19 17.72
CA PHE A 37 10.51 2.15 16.43
C PHE A 37 9.70 2.87 15.35
N MET A 38 8.39 2.59 15.25
CA MET A 38 7.50 3.23 14.28
C MET A 38 7.45 4.75 14.47
N GLU A 39 7.33 5.23 15.71
CA GLU A 39 7.38 6.65 16.05
C GLU A 39 8.71 7.30 15.61
N HIS A 40 9.85 6.66 15.90
CA HIS A 40 11.16 7.19 15.48
C HIS A 40 11.34 7.22 13.95
N MET A 41 10.69 6.31 13.23
CA MET A 41 10.65 6.35 11.76
C MET A 41 9.67 7.43 11.24
N GLY A 42 8.80 7.94 12.11
CA GLY A 42 7.81 8.98 11.85
C GLY A 42 6.51 8.46 11.26
N PHE A 43 6.13 7.24 11.62
CA PHE A 43 4.77 6.78 11.45
C PHE A 43 3.94 7.23 12.66
N GLU A 44 2.80 7.85 12.39
CA GLU A 44 1.83 8.28 13.39
C GLU A 44 0.59 7.40 13.20
N LEU A 45 0.52 6.31 13.96
CA LEU A 45 -0.55 5.32 13.86
C LEU A 45 -1.58 5.55 14.96
N GLU A 46 -2.85 5.55 14.60
CA GLU A 46 -3.95 5.44 15.58
C GLU A 46 -3.98 4.00 16.17
N GLU A 47 -4.69 3.81 17.29
CA GLU A 47 -4.67 2.51 18.01
C GLU A 47 -5.11 1.36 17.11
N GLU A 48 -6.20 1.54 16.35
CA GLU A 48 -6.73 0.54 15.42
C GLU A 48 -5.72 0.20 14.31
N GLU A 49 -4.96 1.19 13.84
CA GLU A 49 -3.94 1.04 12.81
C GLU A 49 -2.70 0.32 13.34
N TYR A 50 -2.28 0.63 14.56
CA TYR A 50 -1.17 -0.05 15.22
C TYR A 50 -1.50 -1.52 15.52
N GLN A 51 -2.72 -1.82 15.97
CA GLN A 51 -3.15 -3.20 16.19
C GLN A 51 -3.22 -3.99 14.88
N ASP A 52 -3.77 -3.40 13.81
CA ASP A 52 -3.79 -4.06 12.49
C ASP A 52 -2.38 -4.29 11.94
N LEU A 53 -1.48 -3.31 12.03
CA LEU A 53 -0.07 -3.49 11.70
C LEU A 53 0.52 -4.68 12.47
N LYS A 54 0.38 -4.68 13.80
CA LYS A 54 0.95 -5.71 14.67
C LYS A 54 0.41 -7.10 14.35
N ASN A 55 -0.89 -7.23 14.06
CA ASN A 55 -1.54 -8.50 13.73
C ASN A 55 -1.12 -9.06 12.36
N ASN A 56 -0.69 -8.19 11.44
CA ASN A 56 -0.25 -8.57 10.10
C ASN A 56 1.27 -8.84 10.00
N LEU A 57 2.04 -8.58 11.06
CA LEU A 57 3.49 -8.80 11.06
C LEU A 57 3.84 -10.27 11.31
N PRO A 58 4.75 -10.87 10.52
CA PRO A 58 5.24 -12.23 10.74
C PRO A 58 6.25 -12.25 11.89
N ILE A 59 5.73 -12.29 13.12
CA ILE A 59 6.53 -12.38 14.34
C ILE A 59 6.95 -13.84 14.54
N ASP A 60 8.24 -14.08 14.77
CA ASP A 60 8.78 -15.41 15.06
C ASP A 60 8.56 -15.84 16.52
N ASP A 61 8.90 -17.09 16.83
CA ASP A 61 8.74 -17.67 18.17
C ASP A 61 9.56 -16.94 19.26
N GLU A 62 10.55 -16.13 18.88
CA GLU A 62 11.34 -15.28 19.79
C GLU A 62 10.71 -13.89 19.99
N GLY A 63 9.53 -13.62 19.43
CA GLY A 63 8.88 -12.33 19.49
C GLY A 63 9.56 -11.27 18.62
N ARG A 64 10.19 -11.67 17.51
CA ARG A 64 10.95 -10.76 16.64
C ARG A 64 10.41 -10.75 15.20
N VAL A 65 10.60 -9.62 14.53
CA VAL A 65 10.19 -9.40 13.13
C VAL A 65 11.29 -8.68 12.36
N ASN A 66 11.42 -8.95 11.06
CA ASN A 66 12.43 -8.25 10.25
C ASN A 66 12.05 -6.77 10.05
N VAL A 67 13.01 -5.88 10.23
CA VAL A 67 12.80 -4.42 10.13
C VAL A 67 12.32 -4.00 8.74
N ASN A 68 12.82 -4.62 7.66
CA ASN A 68 12.33 -4.30 6.32
C ASN A 68 10.83 -4.63 6.16
N VAL A 69 10.36 -5.72 6.79
CA VAL A 69 8.94 -6.09 6.78
C VAL A 69 8.11 -5.11 7.60
N VAL A 70 8.61 -4.69 8.77
CA VAL A 70 7.96 -3.63 9.57
C VAL A 70 7.81 -2.34 8.76
N MET A 71 8.86 -1.93 8.04
CA MET A 71 8.79 -0.76 7.18
C MET A 71 7.78 -0.94 6.04
N ASP A 72 7.83 -2.06 5.32
CA ASP A 72 6.90 -2.36 4.21
C ASP A 72 5.43 -2.33 4.66
N GLU A 73 5.13 -2.94 5.81
CA GLU A 73 3.78 -2.93 6.39
C GLU A 73 3.40 -1.54 6.95
N GLY A 74 4.36 -0.82 7.55
CA GLY A 74 4.17 0.55 8.01
C GLY A 74 3.78 1.53 6.89
N TYR A 75 4.34 1.37 5.69
CA TYR A 75 4.00 2.21 4.52
C TYR A 75 2.53 2.10 4.09
N LEU A 76 1.81 1.04 4.49
CA LEU A 76 0.38 0.91 4.24
C LEU A 76 -0.45 1.96 4.99
N PHE A 77 0.12 2.55 6.05
CA PHE A 77 -0.50 3.57 6.87
C PHE A 77 0.04 4.98 6.57
N THR A 78 0.27 5.23 5.28
CA THR A 78 0.74 6.52 4.77
C THR A 78 -0.08 6.94 3.56
N GLY A 79 -0.03 8.22 3.21
CA GLY A 79 -0.76 8.77 2.07
C GLY A 79 -2.18 9.19 2.43
N GLU A 80 -3.08 9.13 1.44
CA GLU A 80 -4.46 9.58 1.61
C GLU A 80 -5.32 8.57 2.36
N LYS A 81 -6.29 9.10 3.12
CA LYS A 81 -7.34 8.30 3.77
C LYS A 81 -8.69 8.52 3.07
N VAL A 82 -9.45 7.46 2.90
CA VAL A 82 -10.85 7.48 2.42
C VAL A 82 -11.80 7.23 3.58
N ASP A 83 -12.94 7.92 3.57
CA ASP A 83 -14.04 7.68 4.52
C ASP A 83 -14.76 6.38 4.15
N ALA A 84 -14.91 5.46 5.11
CA ALA A 84 -15.54 4.17 4.89
C ALA A 84 -16.99 4.30 4.39
N ARG A 85 -17.69 5.40 4.73
CA ARG A 85 -19.05 5.69 4.24
C ARG A 85 -19.09 6.03 2.76
N ASN A 86 -17.96 6.42 2.18
CA ASN A 86 -17.81 6.75 0.76
C ASN A 86 -17.08 5.65 -0.01
N LEU A 87 -16.78 4.51 0.62
CA LEU A 87 -15.92 3.49 0.04
C LEU A 87 -16.50 2.91 -1.26
N GLU A 88 -17.81 2.68 -1.31
CA GLU A 88 -18.48 2.20 -2.53
C GLU A 88 -18.27 3.16 -3.71
N ASN A 89 -18.58 4.44 -3.52
CA ASN A 89 -18.37 5.47 -4.56
C ASN A 89 -16.89 5.62 -4.94
N PHE A 90 -15.98 5.49 -3.97
CA PHE A 90 -14.55 5.57 -4.21
C PHE A 90 -14.08 4.40 -5.10
N LEU A 91 -14.52 3.17 -4.79
CA LEU A 91 -14.21 1.98 -5.59
C LEU A 91 -14.82 2.06 -6.99
N GLU A 92 -16.08 2.51 -7.11
CA GLU A 92 -16.71 2.71 -8.41
C GLU A 92 -15.94 3.74 -9.26
N ASN A 93 -15.46 4.82 -8.65
CA ASN A 93 -14.63 5.80 -9.34
C ASN A 93 -13.30 5.21 -9.84
N MET A 94 -12.72 4.27 -9.08
CA MET A 94 -11.56 3.47 -9.49
C MET A 94 -11.90 2.40 -10.54
N GLY A 95 -13.17 2.20 -10.88
CA GLY A 95 -13.63 1.17 -11.80
C GLY A 95 -13.70 -0.23 -11.19
N ILE A 96 -13.77 -0.32 -9.86
CA ILE A 96 -13.92 -1.55 -9.09
C ILE A 96 -15.35 -1.65 -8.58
N ASN A 97 -16.04 -2.71 -8.97
CA ASN A 97 -17.35 -3.04 -8.44
C ASN A 97 -17.26 -4.39 -7.75
N LEU A 98 -17.52 -4.42 -6.44
CA LEU A 98 -17.54 -5.65 -5.65
C LEU A 98 -18.96 -6.17 -5.56
N THR A 99 -19.09 -7.49 -5.46
CA THR A 99 -20.33 -8.12 -5.01
C THR A 99 -20.53 -7.85 -3.52
N GLU A 100 -21.76 -8.00 -3.04
CA GLU A 100 -22.11 -7.70 -1.64
C GLU A 100 -21.26 -8.50 -0.64
N ASP A 101 -21.02 -9.79 -0.92
CA ASP A 101 -20.17 -10.68 -0.13
C ASP A 101 -18.72 -10.21 -0.08
N LYS A 102 -18.14 -9.81 -1.22
CA LYS A 102 -16.78 -9.26 -1.28
C LYS A 102 -16.67 -7.90 -0.61
N GLY A 103 -17.70 -7.05 -0.73
CA GLY A 103 -17.78 -5.77 -0.04
C GLY A 103 -17.80 -5.94 1.48
N MET A 104 -18.58 -6.89 2.00
CA MET A 104 -18.59 -7.23 3.42
C MET A 104 -17.24 -7.80 3.88
N GLN A 105 -16.65 -8.71 3.10
CA GLN A 105 -15.33 -9.27 3.39
C GLN A 105 -14.27 -8.17 3.47
N LEU A 106 -14.28 -7.23 2.52
CA LEU A 106 -13.39 -6.08 2.53
C LEU A 106 -13.55 -5.26 3.81
N LEU A 107 -14.78 -4.82 4.13
CA LEU A 107 -15.06 -3.98 5.29
C LEU A 107 -14.64 -4.63 6.61
N ASN A 108 -14.82 -5.95 6.74
CA ASN A 108 -14.43 -6.69 7.96
C ASN A 108 -12.92 -6.75 8.18
N ASN A 109 -12.12 -6.56 7.13
CA ASN A 109 -10.65 -6.64 7.20
C ASN A 109 -9.98 -5.26 7.25
N LEU A 110 -10.72 -4.16 7.12
CA LEU A 110 -10.13 -2.82 7.09
C LEU A 110 -9.97 -2.25 8.51
N PRO A 111 -8.79 -1.71 8.87
CA PRO A 111 -8.61 -0.95 10.11
C PRO A 111 -9.22 0.44 9.96
N ILE A 112 -10.54 0.53 10.17
CA ILE A 112 -11.25 1.81 10.17
C ILE A 112 -10.90 2.55 11.45
N ASP A 113 -10.30 3.73 11.31
CA ASP A 113 -9.88 4.58 12.41
C ASP A 113 -11.07 5.19 13.18
N ALA A 114 -10.79 5.85 14.30
CA ALA A 114 -11.82 6.47 15.14
C ALA A 114 -12.64 7.56 14.42
N LYS A 115 -12.17 8.07 13.28
CA LYS A 115 -12.85 9.06 12.42
C LYS A 115 -13.63 8.39 11.28
N GLY A 116 -13.67 7.06 11.22
CA GLY A 116 -14.35 6.31 10.17
C GLY A 116 -13.57 6.26 8.86
N LYS A 117 -12.24 6.38 8.89
CA LYS A 117 -11.40 6.43 7.69
C LYS A 117 -10.38 5.30 7.64
N VAL A 118 -9.88 5.01 6.44
CA VAL A 118 -8.82 4.02 6.19
C VAL A 118 -7.85 4.53 5.14
N TYR A 119 -6.56 4.20 5.28
CA TYR A 119 -5.55 4.54 4.27
C TYR A 119 -5.80 3.81 2.95
N VAL A 120 -5.63 4.52 1.83
CA VAL A 120 -5.79 3.94 0.48
C VAL A 120 -4.79 2.80 0.24
N ASN A 121 -3.55 2.92 0.70
CA ASN A 121 -2.55 1.84 0.58
C ASN A 121 -3.00 0.56 1.30
N ARG A 122 -3.54 0.70 2.50
CA ARG A 122 -4.09 -0.40 3.30
C ARG A 122 -5.33 -1.02 2.63
N LEU A 123 -6.22 -0.19 2.09
CA LEU A 123 -7.39 -0.61 1.30
C LEU A 123 -6.97 -1.45 0.08
N MET A 124 -5.95 -0.99 -0.66
CA MET A 124 -5.46 -1.71 -1.82
C MET A 124 -4.85 -3.06 -1.47
N LYS A 125 -4.16 -3.18 -0.32
CA LYS A 125 -3.66 -4.48 0.13
C LYS A 125 -4.80 -5.49 0.31
N GLU A 126 -5.92 -5.09 0.92
CA GLU A 126 -7.08 -5.98 1.06
C GLU A 126 -7.70 -6.32 -0.30
N LEU A 127 -7.91 -5.33 -1.18
CA LEU A 127 -8.50 -5.57 -2.50
C LEU A 127 -7.69 -6.57 -3.34
N ARG A 128 -6.35 -6.52 -3.24
CA ARG A 128 -5.46 -7.48 -3.90
C ARG A 128 -5.60 -8.91 -3.36
N GLY A 129 -5.99 -9.05 -2.10
CA GLY A 129 -6.30 -10.33 -1.46
C GLY A 129 -7.67 -10.89 -1.83
N LEU A 130 -8.56 -10.08 -2.41
CA LEU A 130 -9.87 -10.51 -2.89
C LEU A 130 -9.74 -11.08 -4.31
N GLU A 131 -9.73 -12.41 -4.42
CA GLU A 131 -9.58 -13.12 -5.69
C GLU A 131 -10.61 -12.68 -6.74
N GLY A 132 -10.16 -12.45 -7.98
CA GLY A 132 -11.02 -12.05 -9.08
C GLY A 132 -11.56 -10.63 -8.98
N THR A 133 -10.94 -9.77 -8.18
CA THR A 133 -11.20 -8.32 -8.22
C THR A 133 -10.73 -7.76 -9.55
N LYS A 134 -11.64 -7.12 -10.28
CA LYS A 134 -11.38 -6.57 -11.61
C LYS A 134 -11.53 -5.06 -11.62
N VAL A 135 -10.75 -4.42 -12.48
CA VAL A 135 -10.75 -2.98 -12.71
C VAL A 135 -11.20 -2.71 -14.15
N SER A 136 -12.08 -1.73 -14.34
CA SER A 136 -12.44 -1.24 -15.67
C SER A 136 -11.28 -0.50 -16.32
N SER A 137 -10.88 -0.91 -17.53
CA SER A 137 -9.79 -0.26 -18.28
C SER A 137 -10.11 1.20 -18.60
N ASP A 138 -11.38 1.54 -18.82
CA ASP A 138 -11.83 2.93 -19.04
C ASP A 138 -11.63 3.83 -17.81
N LYS A 139 -11.50 3.26 -16.61
CA LYS A 139 -11.29 3.98 -15.34
C LYS A 139 -9.83 3.99 -14.90
N MET A 140 -8.91 3.55 -15.75
CA MET A 140 -7.48 3.46 -15.44
C MET A 140 -6.89 4.75 -14.89
N GLU A 141 -7.12 5.86 -15.57
CA GLU A 141 -6.57 7.15 -15.12
C GLU A 141 -7.12 7.55 -13.75
N ASN A 142 -8.39 7.28 -13.47
CA ASN A 142 -8.98 7.54 -12.17
C ASN A 142 -8.38 6.63 -11.10
N PHE A 143 -8.21 5.34 -11.41
CA PHE A 143 -7.55 4.39 -10.53
C PHE A 143 -6.15 4.88 -10.14
N MET A 144 -5.32 5.30 -11.10
CA MET A 144 -3.95 5.75 -10.80
C MET A 144 -3.94 7.04 -9.98
N LYS A 145 -4.81 8.00 -10.32
CA LYS A 145 -4.95 9.23 -9.53
C LYS A 145 -5.37 8.94 -8.10
N SER A 146 -6.31 8.03 -7.89
CA SER A 146 -6.72 7.56 -6.54
C SER A 146 -5.57 6.91 -5.77
N MET A 147 -4.58 6.35 -6.47
CA MET A 147 -3.36 5.79 -5.89
C MET A 147 -2.26 6.84 -5.66
N GLY A 148 -2.49 8.11 -6.02
CA GLY A 148 -1.47 9.15 -6.00
C GLY A 148 -0.40 8.99 -7.08
N ILE A 149 -0.69 8.23 -8.14
CA ILE A 149 0.22 7.95 -9.25
C ILE A 149 -0.16 8.82 -10.46
N ASP A 150 0.74 9.75 -10.80
CA ASP A 150 0.62 10.55 -12.01
C ASP A 150 1.35 9.87 -13.17
N LEU A 151 0.57 9.25 -14.06
CA LEU A 151 1.11 8.66 -15.28
C LEU A 151 1.35 9.69 -16.37
N LYS A 152 2.48 9.57 -17.06
CA LYS A 152 2.77 10.32 -18.29
C LYS A 152 1.98 9.73 -19.45
N GLU A 153 1.74 10.54 -20.48
CA GLU A 153 1.00 10.11 -21.69
C GLU A 153 1.58 8.84 -22.33
N LYS A 154 2.91 8.73 -22.40
CA LYS A 154 3.60 7.52 -22.89
C LYS A 154 3.37 6.28 -22.03
N GLU A 155 3.25 6.45 -20.71
CA GLU A 155 3.01 5.36 -19.75
C GLU A 155 1.54 4.90 -19.88
N ILE A 156 0.60 5.85 -20.03
CA ILE A 156 -0.81 5.56 -20.31
C ILE A 156 -0.95 4.79 -21.62
N GLN A 157 -0.26 5.19 -22.69
CA GLN A 157 -0.32 4.48 -23.96
C GLN A 157 0.26 3.07 -23.85
N ALA A 158 1.41 2.91 -23.17
CA ALA A 158 2.00 1.60 -22.93
C ALA A 158 1.06 0.67 -22.15
N LEU A 159 0.34 1.17 -21.14
CA LEU A 159 -0.67 0.38 -20.43
C LEU A 159 -1.81 -0.04 -21.36
N LYS A 160 -2.34 0.87 -22.18
CA LYS A 160 -3.43 0.56 -23.13
C LYS A 160 -3.05 -0.52 -24.14
N ASP A 161 -1.79 -0.55 -24.56
CA ASP A 161 -1.30 -1.50 -25.56
C ASP A 161 -1.03 -2.90 -24.99
N HIS A 162 -0.69 -3.02 -23.70
CA HIS A 162 -0.24 -4.28 -23.09
C HIS A 162 -1.21 -4.89 -22.07
N LEU A 163 -2.18 -4.12 -21.57
CA LEU A 163 -3.09 -4.64 -20.56
C LEU A 163 -4.08 -5.66 -21.14
N PRO A 164 -4.13 -6.88 -20.58
CA PRO A 164 -5.14 -7.84 -20.99
C PRO A 164 -6.50 -7.40 -20.44
N VAL A 165 -7.47 -7.23 -21.32
CA VAL A 165 -8.87 -6.94 -20.98
C VAL A 165 -9.78 -8.09 -21.43
N ASP A 166 -10.80 -8.38 -20.64
CA ASP A 166 -11.86 -9.33 -21.01
C ASP A 166 -12.91 -8.70 -21.93
N ASP A 167 -13.89 -9.49 -22.35
CA ASP A 167 -14.99 -9.04 -23.22
C ASP A 167 -15.82 -7.88 -22.65
N ASN A 168 -15.70 -7.59 -21.34
CA ASN A 168 -16.36 -6.48 -20.67
C ASN A 168 -15.43 -5.26 -20.48
N GLY A 169 -14.24 -5.27 -21.10
CA GLY A 169 -13.25 -4.21 -20.98
C GLY A 169 -12.59 -4.14 -19.60
N LYS A 170 -12.56 -5.24 -18.84
CA LYS A 170 -11.99 -5.28 -17.49
C LYS A 170 -10.71 -6.11 -17.43
N THR A 171 -9.81 -5.72 -16.54
CA THR A 171 -8.58 -6.44 -16.25
C THR A 171 -8.54 -6.87 -14.77
N ASP A 172 -7.74 -7.88 -14.45
CA ASP A 172 -7.51 -8.28 -13.06
C ASP A 172 -6.69 -7.21 -12.31
N LEU A 173 -7.05 -6.93 -11.05
CA LEU A 173 -6.42 -5.87 -10.26
C LEU A 173 -4.92 -6.09 -10.07
N ASN A 174 -4.49 -7.31 -9.79
CA ASN A 174 -3.08 -7.61 -9.56
C ASN A 174 -2.31 -7.48 -10.88
N THR A 175 -2.88 -7.96 -11.98
CA THR A 175 -2.32 -7.81 -13.33
C THR A 175 -2.13 -6.33 -13.70
N MET A 176 -3.14 -5.49 -13.42
CA MET A 176 -3.06 -4.05 -13.66
C MET A 176 -1.93 -3.39 -12.86
N MET A 177 -1.80 -3.71 -11.57
CA MET A 177 -0.75 -3.13 -10.72
C MET A 177 0.67 -3.54 -11.15
N ASP A 178 0.84 -4.79 -11.57
CA ASP A 178 2.15 -5.28 -12.00
C ASP A 178 2.57 -4.60 -13.32
N GLU A 179 1.62 -4.37 -14.23
CA GLU A 179 1.91 -3.64 -15.47
C GLU A 179 2.19 -2.15 -15.22
N VAL A 180 1.54 -1.52 -14.24
CA VAL A 180 1.88 -0.15 -13.82
C VAL A 180 3.32 -0.05 -13.37
N LYS A 181 3.78 -0.96 -12.50
CA LYS A 181 5.17 -1.00 -12.04
C LYS A 181 6.14 -1.15 -13.21
N ASN A 182 5.80 -2.01 -14.18
CA ASN A 182 6.62 -2.21 -15.38
C ASN A 182 6.78 -0.90 -16.19
N VAL A 183 5.72 -0.11 -16.35
CA VAL A 183 5.77 1.12 -17.15
C VAL A 183 6.32 2.33 -16.38
N THR A 184 6.12 2.41 -15.06
CA THR A 184 6.63 3.51 -14.23
C THR A 184 8.09 3.29 -13.80
N GLY A 185 8.55 2.03 -13.78
CA GLY A 185 9.87 1.66 -13.29
C GLY A 185 9.99 1.66 -11.76
N GLU A 186 8.85 1.56 -11.06
CA GLU A 186 8.74 1.46 -9.60
C GLU A 186 8.72 0.01 -9.09
#